data_AF-A0A950QI42-F1
#
_entry.id   AF-A0A950QI42-F1
#
_cell.length_a   1.000
_cell.length_b   1.000
_cell.length_c   1.000
_cell.angle_alpha   90.00
_cell.angle_beta   90.00
_cell.angle_gamma   90.00
#
_symmetry.space_group_name_H-M   'P 1'
#
loop_
_entity.id
_entity.type
_entity.pdbx_description
1 polymer ?
#
loop_
_entity_poly.entity_id
_entity_poly.type
_entity_poly.pdbx_seq_one_letter_code
_entity_poly.pdbx_strand_id
1 'polypeptide(L)' 'MYCNYFNVNWSLYDVRIQFGQLIPDDQQKEVVALENASVTMSWHEAKLFKDFLANAIERFEKANYELKHLNPIL' A
#
# COMPACT_ATOMS: atom_id res chain seq x y z
N MET A 1 -13.25 1.36 -2.63
CA MET A 1 -12.59 0.10 -2.21
C MET A 1 -11.92 0.37 -0.87
N TYR A 2 -12.24 -0.40 0.16
CA TYR A 2 -11.55 -0.32 1.46
C TYR A 2 -10.32 -1.24 1.44
N CYS A 3 -9.22 -0.79 2.03
CA CYS A 3 -7.96 -1.53 2.10
C CYS A 3 -7.24 -1.15 3.40
N ASN A 4 -7.04 -2.11 4.29
CA ASN A 4 -6.23 -1.96 5.51
C ASN A 4 -4.98 -2.84 5.49
N TYR A 5 -4.81 -3.64 4.44
CA TYR A 5 -3.67 -4.51 4.24
C TYR A 5 -3.23 -4.46 2.79
N PHE A 6 -1.93 -4.28 2.59
CA PHE A 6 -1.33 -4.44 1.28
C PHE A 6 -0.09 -5.32 1.39
N ASN A 7 0.18 -6.07 0.34
CA ASN A 7 1.39 -6.87 0.20
C ASN A 7 2.10 -6.49 -1.10
N VAL A 8 3.42 -6.43 -1.05
CA VAL A 8 4.26 -6.15 -2.21
C VAL A 8 5.13 -7.37 -2.47
N ASN A 9 4.91 -7.98 -3.64
CA ASN A 9 5.76 -9.05 -4.16
C ASN A 9 6.45 -8.55 -5.43
N TRP A 10 7.57 -9.15 -5.79
CA TRP A 10 8.29 -8.78 -7.00
C TRP A 10 8.96 -9.98 -7.65
N SER A 11 9.17 -9.84 -8.95
CA SER A 11 10.04 -10.71 -9.74
C SER A 11 11.23 -9.89 -10.25
N LEU A 12 12.04 -10.51 -11.11
CA LEU A 12 13.10 -9.78 -11.81
C LEU A 12 12.54 -8.68 -12.74
N TYR A 13 11.31 -8.83 -13.23
CA TYR A 13 10.78 -7.99 -14.31
C TYR A 13 9.71 -7.01 -13.84
N ASP A 14 9.00 -7.34 -12.76
CA ASP A 14 7.83 -6.60 -12.31
C ASP A 14 7.68 -6.57 -10.79
N VAL A 15 6.79 -5.68 -10.35
CA VAL A 15 6.30 -5.55 -8.98
C VAL A 15 4.80 -5.76 -9.00
N ARG A 16 4.30 -6.58 -8.08
CA ARG A 16 2.88 -6.78 -7.84
C ARG A 16 2.51 -6.25 -6.45
N ILE A 17 1.58 -5.31 -6.43
CA ILE A 17 0.98 -4.77 -5.20
C ILE A 17 -0.42 -5.38 -5.07
N GLN A 18 -0.64 -6.12 -4.00
CA GLN A 18 -1.93 -6.67 -3.63
C GLN A 18 -2.55 -5.77 -2.56
N PHE A 19 -3.81 -5.38 -2.77
CA PHE A 19 -4.61 -4.60 -1.83
C PHE A 19 -5.73 -5.49 -1.31
N GLY A 20 -5.94 -5.46 0.00
CA GLY A 20 -6.90 -6.32 0.63
C GLY A 20 -7.34 -5.83 1.99
N GLN A 21 -8.09 -6.70 2.65
CA GLN A 21 -8.55 -6.47 4.00
C GLN A 21 -8.22 -7.66 4.89
N LEU A 22 -7.78 -7.37 6.10
CA LEU A 22 -7.66 -8.37 7.15
C LEU A 22 -9.05 -8.60 7.76
N ILE A 23 -9.55 -9.83 7.62
CA ILE A 23 -10.80 -10.27 8.21
C ILE A 23 -10.53 -11.48 9.12
N PRO A 24 -11.32 -11.68 10.18
CA PRO A 24 -11.31 -12.95 10.89
C PRO A 24 -11.71 -14.08 9.92
N ASP A 25 -11.07 -15.23 10.06
CA ASP A 25 -11.52 -16.47 9.42
C ASP A 25 -12.95 -16.83 9.90
N ASP A 26 -13.62 -17.76 9.22
CA ASP A 26 -15.00 -18.18 9.52
C ASP A 26 -15.18 -18.64 10.99
N GLN A 27 -14.10 -19.14 11.61
CA GLN A 27 -14.07 -19.54 13.03
C GLN A 27 -13.58 -18.45 14.00
N GLN A 28 -13.24 -17.26 13.50
CA GLN A 28 -12.66 -16.12 14.23
C GLN A 28 -11.37 -16.43 15.01
N LYS A 29 -10.66 -17.50 14.66
CA LYS A 29 -9.43 -17.94 15.34
C LYS A 29 -8.16 -17.35 14.75
N GLU A 30 -8.19 -17.05 13.46
CA GLU A 30 -7.07 -16.51 12.71
C GLU A 30 -7.51 -15.29 11.91
N VAL A 31 -6.55 -14.43 11.58
CA VAL A 31 -6.76 -13.28 10.71
C VAL A 31 -6.26 -13.65 9.32
N VAL A 32 -7.16 -13.60 8.34
CA VAL A 32 -6.85 -13.90 6.94
C VAL A 32 -6.86 -12.63 6.09
N ALA A 33 -5.95 -12.55 5.13
CA ALA A 33 -5.91 -11.46 4.15
C ALA A 33 -6.81 -11.80 2.96
N LEU A 34 -7.92 -11.08 2.82
CA LEU A 34 -8.80 -11.15 1.66
C LEU A 34 -8.32 -10.12 0.62
N GLU A 35 -7.82 -10.60 -0.53
CA GLU A 35 -7.42 -9.74 -1.65
C GLU A 35 -8.66 -9.12 -2.31
N ASN A 36 -8.71 -7.78 -2.37
CA ASN A 36 -9.75 -7.02 -3.05
C ASN A 36 -9.33 -6.56 -4.45
N ALA A 37 -8.02 -6.31 -4.65
CA ALA A 37 -7.45 -5.94 -5.93
C ALA A 37 -5.95 -6.23 -5.95
N SER A 38 -5.40 -6.34 -7.16
CA SER A 38 -3.95 -6.33 -7.35
C SER A 38 -3.57 -5.61 -8.62
N VAL A 39 -2.39 -5.00 -8.58
CA VAL A 39 -1.79 -4.30 -9.72
C VAL A 39 -0.40 -4.87 -9.93
N THR A 40 -0.11 -5.30 -11.15
CA THR A 40 1.23 -5.72 -11.57
C THR A 40 1.77 -4.71 -12.56
N MET A 41 2.99 -4.26 -12.36
CA MET A 41 3.63 -3.24 -13.19
C MET A 41 5.12 -3.55 -13.33
N SER A 42 5.71 -3.19 -14.47
CA SER A 42 7.16 -3.27 -14.64
C SER A 42 7.89 -2.38 -13.64
N TRP A 43 9.18 -2.66 -13.39
CA TRP A 43 10.02 -1.79 -12.55
C TRP A 43 10.07 -0.33 -13.04
N HIS A 44 9.97 -0.10 -14.35
CA HIS A 44 9.94 1.24 -14.92
C HIS A 44 8.66 1.98 -14.53
N GLU A 45 7.51 1.34 -14.65
CA GLU A 45 6.21 1.89 -14.24
C GLU A 45 6.16 2.09 -12.72
N ALA A 46 6.72 1.17 -11.93
CA ALA A 46 6.81 1.31 -10.48
C ALA A 46 7.63 2.56 -10.08
N LYS A 47 8.71 2.86 -10.80
CA LYS A 47 9.50 4.07 -10.55
C LYS A 47 8.72 5.34 -10.87
N LEU A 48 8.00 5.37 -11.99
CA LEU A 48 7.12 6.48 -12.33
C LEU A 48 6.01 6.67 -11.28
N PHE A 49 5.44 5.57 -10.81
CA PHE A 49 4.41 5.60 -9.76
C PHE A 49 4.97 6.12 -8.43
N LYS A 50 6.19 5.73 -8.05
CA LYS A 50 6.89 6.25 -6.87
C LYS A 50 7.09 7.77 -6.95
N ASP A 51 7.53 8.28 -8.10
CA ASP A 51 7.74 9.72 -8.31
C ASP A 51 6.41 10.50 -8.27
N PHE A 52 5.35 9.93 -8.86
CA PHE A 52 4.00 10.48 -8.79
C PHE A 52 3.49 10.58 -7.34
N LEU A 53 3.63 9.51 -6.55
CA LEU A 53 3.23 9.50 -5.14
C LEU A 53 4.04 10.48 -4.29
N ALA A 54 5.36 10.55 -4.50
CA ALA A 54 6.20 11.52 -3.80
C ALA A 54 5.75 12.96 -4.07
N ASN A 55 5.49 13.30 -5.34
CA ASN A 55 4.98 14.62 -5.69
C ASN A 55 3.61 14.91 -5.07
N ALA A 56 2.71 13.91 -5.01
CA ALA A 56 1.41 14.08 -4.37
C ALA A 56 1.55 14.38 -2.87
N ILE A 57 2.47 13.70 -2.18
CA ILE A 57 2.77 13.93 -0.77
C ILE A 57 3.32 15.35 -0.56
N GLU A 58 4.34 15.76 -1.33
CA GLU A 58 4.93 17.11 -1.24
C GLU A 58 3.88 18.21 -1.41
N ARG A 59 2.97 18.04 -2.38
CA ARG A 59 1.88 18.99 -2.63
C ARG A 59 0.89 19.05 -1.47
N PHE A 60 0.57 17.91 -0.87
CA PHE A 60 -0.30 17.84 0.29
C PHE A 60 0.33 18.55 1.49
N GLU A 61 1.60 18.27 1.80
CA GLU A 61 2.32 18.86 2.93
C GLU A 61 2.49 20.38 2.80
N LYS A 62 2.79 20.85 1.58
CA LYS A 62 2.87 22.29 1.29
C LYS A 62 1.56 23.03 1.60
N ALA A 63 0.41 22.36 1.45
CA ALA A 63 -0.90 22.96 1.69
C ALA A 63 -1.42 22.75 3.14
N ASN A 64 -1.02 21.67 3.81
CA ASN A 64 -1.65 21.20 5.06
C ASN A 64 -0.68 20.94 6.22
N TYR A 65 0.60 21.35 6.11
CA TYR A 65 1.70 21.03 7.03
C TYR A 65 2.31 19.63 6.83
N GLU A 66 3.55 19.46 7.32
CA GLU A 66 4.33 18.22 7.22
C GLU A 66 3.59 17.03 7.85
N LEU A 67 3.60 15.90 7.15
CA LEU A 67 3.09 14.64 7.67
C LEU A 67 4.03 14.14 8.75
N LYS A 68 3.64 14.33 10.01
CA LYS A 68 4.37 13.75 11.13
C LYS A 68 4.31 12.24 11.03
N HIS A 69 5.47 11.58 11.15
CA HIS A 69 5.50 10.17 11.47
C HIS A 69 4.69 9.94 12.74
N LEU A 70 3.63 9.13 12.64
CA LEU A 70 2.94 8.64 13.83
C LEU A 70 3.95 7.78 14.58
N ASN A 71 4.51 8.30 15.68
CA ASN A 71 5.30 7.50 16.60
C ASN A 71 4.37 6.39 17.12
N PRO A 72 4.64 5.10 16.85
CA PRO A 72 3.91 4.04 17.52
C PRO A 72 4.38 4.08 18.97
N ILE A 73 3.54 4.61 19.86
CA ILE A 73 3.72 4.45 21.29
C ILE A 73 3.50 2.95 21.54
N LEU A 74 4.60 2.24 21.78
CA LEU A 74 4.62 0.88 22.35
C LEU A 74 4.17 0.93 23.81
#